data_AF-B1YCF8-F1
#
_entry.id   AF-B1YCF8-F1
#
_cell.length_a   1.000
_cell.length_b   1.000
_cell.length_c   1.000
_cell.angle_alpha   90.00
_cell.angle_beta   90.00
_cell.angle_gamma   90.00
#
_symmetry.space_group_name_H-M   'P 1'
#
loop_
_entity.id
_entity.type
_entity.pdbx_description
1 polymer ?
#
loop_
_entity_poly.entity_id
_entity_poly.type
_entity_poly.pdbx_seq_one_letter_code
_entity_poly.pdbx_strand_id
1 'polypeptide(L)'
;MIVERLAESVARRPCDAIAFSGGLDSTAVALAHVKLGHRPLLVNVQLAESPGTDAPHAVEAARRLGLPLVVRYVPMWEALAAVEEVVKAIKLFNPMEVVNCSVQYIALKLARDLGAGTVCTGDAGDEICVGYSFMLAKPREELARYMDPSRWYFCSFDLAKALGVEVKAPFLEAAQHLLSIPIEEKTKCGLGKCLLRQELGDLGQRRKDPAEVGSGFRALYKALEELGRRAEVDLHLDGPARYLYHIYRRAGLTYPKARRNPCPRCGAELDDKRYCKMCGYYGGG
;
A
#
# COMPACT_ATOMS: atom_id res chain seq x y z
N MET A 1 -23.63 -1.83 -0.39
CA MET A 1 -23.10 -3.19 -0.57
C MET A 1 -21.66 -3.31 -0.05
N ILE A 2 -20.65 -2.66 -0.64
CA ILE A 2 -19.25 -2.76 -0.21
C ILE A 2 -19.08 -2.09 1.16
N VAL A 3 -19.46 -0.82 1.30
CA VAL A 3 -19.28 -0.04 2.54
C VAL A 3 -20.03 -0.68 3.71
N GLU A 4 -21.17 -1.34 3.45
CA GLU A 4 -21.91 -2.09 4.48
C GLU A 4 -21.12 -3.30 4.99
N ARG A 5 -20.51 -4.08 4.09
CA ARG A 5 -19.63 -5.20 4.49
C ARG A 5 -18.41 -4.71 5.25
N LEU A 6 -17.82 -3.59 4.86
CA LEU A 6 -16.72 -2.98 5.61
C LEU A 6 -17.18 -2.51 7.00
N ALA A 7 -18.39 -1.97 7.12
CA ALA A 7 -18.97 -1.55 8.39
C ALA A 7 -19.14 -2.74 9.33
N GLU A 8 -19.62 -3.89 8.84
CA GLU A 8 -19.70 -5.13 9.61
C GLU A 8 -18.32 -5.53 10.19
N SER A 9 -17.23 -5.37 9.43
CA SER A 9 -15.85 -5.69 9.86
C SER A 9 -15.34 -4.79 11.01
N VAL A 10 -15.85 -3.56 11.11
CA VAL A 10 -15.39 -2.57 12.10
C VAL A 10 -16.41 -2.30 13.20
N ALA A 11 -17.60 -2.90 13.16
CA ALA A 11 -18.69 -2.65 14.11
C ALA A 11 -18.34 -2.97 15.57
N ARG A 12 -17.63 -4.08 15.83
CA ARG A 12 -17.26 -4.49 17.20
C ARG A 12 -15.91 -3.98 17.65
N ARG A 13 -15.01 -3.72 16.70
CA ARG A 13 -13.64 -3.27 16.93
C ARG A 13 -13.32 -2.18 15.90
N PRO A 14 -13.79 -0.95 16.13
CA PRO A 14 -13.44 0.17 15.28
C PRO A 14 -11.96 0.50 15.41
N CYS A 15 -11.39 1.11 14.38
CA CYS A 15 -10.02 1.60 14.44
C CYS A 15 -9.99 2.99 15.08
N ASP A 16 -8.91 3.30 15.81
CA ASP A 16 -8.67 4.63 16.39
C ASP A 16 -8.24 5.62 15.29
N ALA A 17 -7.49 5.12 14.30
CA ALA A 17 -7.02 5.88 13.17
C ALA A 17 -7.15 5.11 11.85
N ILE A 18 -7.06 5.82 10.73
CA ILE A 18 -7.02 5.28 9.37
C ILE A 18 -5.81 5.86 8.64
N ALA A 19 -4.96 5.00 8.07
CA ALA A 19 -3.96 5.42 7.10
C ALA A 19 -4.69 5.87 5.81
N PHE A 20 -4.67 7.17 5.55
CA PHE A 20 -5.68 7.83 4.71
C PHE A 20 -5.07 8.64 3.58
N SER A 21 -5.17 8.13 2.35
CA SER A 21 -4.75 8.83 1.14
C SER A 21 -5.82 9.76 0.55
N GLY A 22 -7.07 9.66 1.01
CA GLY A 22 -8.22 10.22 0.31
C GLY A 22 -8.57 9.47 -1.00
N GLY A 23 -7.90 8.35 -1.27
CA GLY A 23 -8.27 7.41 -2.32
C GLY A 23 -9.51 6.59 -1.95
N LEU A 24 -10.15 5.99 -2.95
CA LEU A 24 -11.44 5.32 -2.81
C LEU A 24 -11.47 4.29 -1.66
N ASP A 25 -10.43 3.46 -1.52
CA ASP A 25 -10.42 2.40 -0.51
C ASP A 25 -10.39 2.97 0.90
N SER A 26 -9.45 3.88 1.17
CA SER A 26 -9.34 4.54 2.49
C SER A 26 -10.59 5.38 2.81
N THR A 27 -11.20 6.01 1.80
CA THR A 27 -12.46 6.77 1.95
C THR A 27 -13.64 5.85 2.24
N ALA A 28 -13.71 4.67 1.62
CA ALA A 28 -14.75 3.68 1.91
C ALA A 28 -14.62 3.12 3.33
N VAL A 29 -13.39 2.85 3.79
CA VAL A 29 -13.12 2.45 5.18
C VAL A 29 -13.51 3.55 6.16
N ALA A 30 -13.20 4.82 5.85
CA ALA A 30 -13.61 5.96 6.68
C ALA A 30 -15.14 6.12 6.72
N LEU A 31 -15.81 6.00 5.57
CA LEU A 31 -17.27 6.07 5.48
C LEU A 31 -17.94 4.93 6.26
N ALA A 32 -17.37 3.72 6.24
CA ALA A 32 -17.86 2.58 7.03
C ALA A 32 -17.85 2.89 8.53
N HIS A 33 -16.80 3.56 9.05
CA HIS A 33 -16.76 4.02 10.43
C HIS A 33 -17.81 5.10 10.70
N VAL A 34 -17.95 6.08 9.81
CA VAL A 34 -18.92 7.18 9.96
C VAL A 34 -20.36 6.66 10.04
N LYS A 35 -20.72 5.65 9.23
CA LYS A 35 -22.05 5.02 9.26
C LYS A 35 -22.41 4.40 10.60
N LEU A 36 -21.42 4.00 11.38
CA LEU A 36 -21.58 3.41 12.71
C LEU A 36 -21.45 4.45 13.84
N GLY A 37 -21.31 5.73 13.50
CA GLY A 37 -21.10 6.81 14.47
C GLY A 37 -19.67 6.93 15.00
N HIS A 38 -18.72 6.14 14.48
CA HIS A 38 -17.31 6.25 14.86
C HIS A 38 -16.64 7.45 14.18
N ARG A 39 -15.58 7.97 14.83
CA ARG A 39 -14.84 9.17 14.41
C ARG A 39 -13.32 8.94 14.48
N PRO A 40 -12.77 8.02 13.68
CA PRO A 40 -11.32 7.75 13.67
C PRO A 40 -10.53 8.97 13.19
N LEU A 41 -9.28 9.08 13.64
CA LEU A 41 -8.31 10.03 13.11
C LEU A 41 -7.84 9.60 11.72
N LEU A 42 -7.97 10.47 10.73
CA LEU A 42 -7.39 10.25 9.41
C LEU A 42 -5.93 10.73 9.40
N VAL A 43 -5.02 9.90 8.90
CA VAL A 43 -3.58 10.21 8.85
C VAL A 43 -3.09 10.15 7.41
N ASN A 44 -2.70 11.30 6.86
CA ASN A 44 -2.11 11.44 5.54
C ASN A 44 -0.64 11.84 5.64
N VAL A 45 0.20 11.30 4.75
CA VAL A 45 1.64 11.57 4.70
C VAL A 45 2.01 12.09 3.31
N GLN A 46 2.80 13.17 3.28
CA GLN A 46 3.33 13.79 2.08
C GLN A 46 4.84 14.00 2.22
N LEU A 47 5.59 13.86 1.13
CA LEU A 47 6.96 14.33 1.08
C LEU A 47 6.95 15.86 0.98
N ALA A 48 7.66 16.55 1.88
CA ALA A 48 7.63 18.01 1.99
C ALA A 48 8.20 18.72 0.75
N GLU A 49 9.31 18.20 0.21
CA GLU A 49 10.04 18.80 -0.90
C GLU A 49 9.38 18.54 -2.26
N SER A 50 8.52 17.53 -2.34
CA SER A 50 7.80 17.18 -3.57
C SER A 50 6.47 16.51 -3.21
N PRO A 51 5.48 17.25 -2.67
CA PRO A 51 4.20 16.68 -2.29
C PRO A 51 3.50 16.01 -3.47
N GLY A 52 2.78 14.93 -3.18
CA GLY A 52 1.98 14.23 -4.17
C GLY A 52 0.56 14.78 -4.31
N THR A 53 -0.30 13.98 -4.92
CA THR A 53 -1.69 14.35 -5.24
C THR A 53 -2.69 14.05 -4.12
N ASP A 54 -2.32 13.31 -3.07
CA ASP A 54 -3.28 12.81 -2.07
C ASP A 54 -3.84 13.89 -1.16
N ALA A 55 -3.03 14.85 -0.71
CA ALA A 55 -3.44 15.79 0.35
C ALA A 55 -4.75 16.56 0.03
N PRO A 56 -4.95 17.17 -1.15
CA PRO A 56 -6.21 17.83 -1.48
C PRO A 56 -7.43 16.90 -1.41
N HIS A 57 -7.26 15.65 -1.85
CA HIS A 57 -8.33 14.65 -1.81
C HIS A 57 -8.61 14.17 -0.38
N ALA A 58 -7.56 14.00 0.42
CA ALA A 58 -7.69 13.65 1.83
C ALA A 58 -8.45 14.75 2.60
N VAL A 59 -8.09 16.02 2.38
CA VAL A 59 -8.76 17.18 2.99
C VAL A 59 -10.24 17.24 2.62
N GLU A 60 -10.57 17.12 1.33
CA GLU A 60 -11.97 17.18 0.88
C GLU A 60 -12.79 16.01 1.42
N ALA A 61 -12.24 14.78 1.39
CA ALA A 61 -12.92 13.61 1.93
C ALA A 61 -13.14 13.72 3.44
N ALA A 62 -12.12 14.14 4.20
CA ALA A 62 -12.24 14.37 5.64
C ALA A 62 -13.32 15.40 5.98
N ARG A 63 -13.35 16.51 5.23
CA ARG A 63 -14.36 17.57 5.38
C ARG A 63 -15.77 17.05 5.13
N ARG A 64 -15.99 16.31 4.05
CA ARG A 64 -17.32 15.74 3.72
C ARG A 64 -17.77 14.68 4.73
N LEU A 65 -16.83 13.91 5.27
CA LEU A 65 -17.10 12.86 6.26
C LEU A 65 -17.21 13.40 7.70
N GLY A 66 -16.82 14.66 7.95
CA GLY A 66 -16.78 15.23 9.29
C GLY A 66 -15.79 14.52 10.22
N LEU A 67 -14.65 14.10 9.67
CA LEU A 67 -13.61 13.37 10.41
C LEU A 67 -12.37 14.26 10.65
N PRO A 68 -11.69 14.11 11.80
CA PRO A 68 -10.42 14.78 12.03
C PRO A 68 -9.34 14.22 11.08
N LEU A 69 -8.52 15.10 10.52
CA LEU A 69 -7.44 14.76 9.61
C LEU A 69 -6.14 15.43 10.06
N VAL A 70 -5.06 14.65 10.08
CA VAL A 70 -3.69 15.15 10.14
C VAL A 70 -3.02 14.89 8.79
N VAL A 71 -2.48 15.94 8.18
CA VAL A 71 -1.60 15.86 7.01
C VAL A 71 -0.18 16.16 7.46
N ARG A 72 0.69 15.15 7.42
CA ARG A 72 2.10 15.28 7.81
C ARG A 72 2.98 15.40 6.57
N TYR A 73 3.62 16.56 6.43
CA TYR A 73 4.70 16.75 5.46
C TYR A 73 6.02 16.34 6.12
N VAL A 74 6.66 15.30 5.60
CA VAL A 74 7.95 14.80 6.08
C VAL A 74 9.07 15.22 5.15
N PRO A 75 10.22 15.68 5.68
CA PRO A 75 11.38 15.97 4.86
C PRO A 75 12.03 14.68 4.31
N MET A 76 12.82 14.82 3.25
CA MET A 76 13.51 13.73 2.55
C MET A 76 14.33 12.83 3.49
N TRP A 77 15.02 13.41 4.47
CA TRP A 77 15.84 12.64 5.41
C TRP A 77 14.97 11.74 6.32
N GLU A 78 13.77 12.18 6.70
CA GLU A 78 12.83 11.39 7.50
C GLU A 78 12.25 10.25 6.65
N ALA A 79 11.96 10.52 5.38
CA ALA A 79 11.51 9.51 4.42
C ALA A 79 12.60 8.45 4.14
N LEU A 80 13.87 8.85 4.02
CA LEU A 80 15.00 7.91 3.87
C LEU A 80 15.23 7.08 5.15
N ALA A 81 15.06 7.66 6.33
CA ALA A 81 15.11 6.90 7.58
C ALA A 81 13.98 5.86 7.65
N ALA A 82 12.77 6.20 7.18
CA ALA A 82 11.66 5.24 7.07
C ALA A 82 11.99 4.10 6.09
N VAL A 83 12.65 4.37 4.97
CA VAL A 83 13.12 3.33 4.03
C VAL A 83 13.99 2.29 4.75
N GLU A 84 14.91 2.73 5.62
CA GLU A 84 15.78 1.82 6.37
C GLU A 84 14.99 0.90 7.30
N GLU A 85 14.02 1.45 8.03
CA GLU A 85 13.16 0.69 8.93
C GLU A 85 12.25 -0.27 8.18
N VAL A 86 11.72 0.14 7.02
CA VAL A 86 10.90 -0.71 6.15
C VAL A 86 11.70 -1.90 5.66
N VAL A 87 12.92 -1.72 5.15
CA VAL A 87 13.77 -2.82 4.70
C VAL A 87 13.97 -3.86 5.81
N LYS A 88 14.16 -3.42 7.06
CA LYS A 88 14.30 -4.31 8.23
C LYS A 88 13.00 -5.04 8.55
N ALA A 89 11.87 -4.34 8.48
CA ALA A 89 10.55 -4.87 8.82
C ALA A 89 10.06 -5.91 7.79
N ILE A 90 10.05 -5.55 6.51
CA ILE A 90 9.50 -6.41 5.44
C ILE A 90 10.53 -7.41 4.90
N LYS A 91 11.82 -7.21 5.20
CA LYS A 91 12.93 -8.08 4.80
C LYS A 91 13.03 -8.28 3.28
N LEU A 92 12.78 -7.22 2.52
CA LEU A 92 12.93 -7.14 1.08
C LEU A 92 13.78 -5.91 0.70
N PHE A 93 14.38 -5.93 -0.48
CA PHE A 93 15.12 -4.80 -1.05
C PHE A 93 14.59 -4.45 -2.45
N ASN A 94 13.27 -4.59 -2.59
CA ASN A 94 12.52 -4.29 -3.79
C ASN A 94 12.12 -2.80 -3.77
N PRO A 95 12.60 -1.98 -4.72
CA PRO A 95 12.34 -0.54 -4.70
C PRO A 95 10.86 -0.17 -4.65
N MET A 96 10.04 -0.85 -5.44
CA MET A 96 8.61 -0.56 -5.53
C MET A 96 7.90 -0.86 -4.21
N GLU A 97 8.17 -2.02 -3.62
CA GLU A 97 7.60 -2.39 -2.33
C GLU A 97 8.06 -1.43 -1.23
N VAL A 98 9.38 -1.24 -1.10
CA VAL A 98 9.96 -0.44 -0.02
C VAL A 98 9.51 1.02 -0.06
N VAL A 99 9.45 1.63 -1.25
CA VAL A 99 9.00 3.04 -1.37
C VAL A 99 7.53 3.20 -1.00
N ASN A 100 6.63 2.32 -1.48
CA ASN A 100 5.22 2.38 -1.12
C ASN A 100 4.98 2.09 0.37
N CYS A 101 5.69 1.10 0.92
CA CYS A 101 5.63 0.74 2.33
C CYS A 101 6.22 1.81 3.26
N SER A 102 7.13 2.66 2.78
CA SER A 102 7.65 3.79 3.56
C SER A 102 6.59 4.85 3.84
N VAL A 103 5.65 5.05 2.91
CA VAL A 103 4.48 5.92 3.14
C VAL A 103 3.61 5.34 4.26
N GLN A 104 3.31 4.05 4.18
CA GLN A 104 2.50 3.37 5.19
C GLN A 104 3.20 3.34 6.55
N TYR A 105 4.50 3.07 6.61
CA TYR A 105 5.28 3.05 7.85
C TYR A 105 5.17 4.37 8.60
N ILE A 106 5.34 5.49 7.91
CA ILE A 106 5.24 6.83 8.52
C ILE A 106 3.81 7.10 8.98
N ALA A 107 2.79 6.72 8.19
CA ALA A 107 1.39 6.91 8.59
C ALA A 107 1.03 6.09 9.84
N LEU A 108 1.45 4.82 9.89
CA LEU A 108 1.23 3.94 11.05
C LEU A 108 2.00 4.44 12.27
N LYS A 109 3.26 4.84 12.10
CA LYS A 109 4.08 5.39 13.18
C LYS A 109 3.46 6.66 13.75
N LEU A 110 3.03 7.59 12.89
CA LEU A 110 2.38 8.82 13.30
C LEU A 110 1.05 8.56 14.03
N ALA A 111 0.23 7.63 13.53
CA ALA A 111 -1.00 7.24 14.21
C ALA A 111 -0.73 6.72 15.63
N ARG A 112 0.24 5.82 15.77
CA ARG A 112 0.68 5.31 17.08
C ARG A 112 1.21 6.42 17.99
N ASP A 113 2.05 7.30 17.47
CA ASP A 113 2.64 8.42 18.23
C ASP A 113 1.55 9.42 18.68
N LEU A 114 0.41 9.46 17.97
CA LEU A 114 -0.80 10.21 18.34
C LEU A 114 -1.78 9.41 19.23
N GLY A 115 -1.37 8.23 19.72
CA GLY A 115 -2.11 7.43 20.70
C GLY A 115 -3.06 6.38 20.11
N ALA A 116 -3.03 6.12 18.79
CA ALA A 116 -3.83 5.05 18.20
C ALA A 116 -3.29 3.66 18.59
N GLY A 117 -4.15 2.79 19.11
CA GLY A 117 -3.84 1.37 19.36
C GLY A 117 -4.12 0.50 18.13
N THR A 118 -5.17 0.83 17.38
CA THR A 118 -5.57 0.15 16.14
C THR A 118 -5.64 1.12 14.97
N VAL A 119 -5.00 0.77 13.85
CA VAL A 119 -5.02 1.56 12.61
C VAL A 119 -5.63 0.74 11.47
N CYS A 120 -6.61 1.31 10.80
CA CYS A 120 -7.21 0.71 9.62
C CYS A 120 -6.46 1.12 8.34
N THR A 121 -6.34 0.21 7.37
CA THR A 121 -5.80 0.46 6.03
C THR A 121 -6.83 0.15 4.95
N GLY A 122 -6.56 0.60 3.72
CA GLY A 122 -7.34 0.27 2.52
C GLY A 122 -6.84 -0.99 1.79
N ASP A 123 -5.99 -1.80 2.43
CA ASP A 123 -5.38 -2.98 1.79
C ASP A 123 -6.44 -3.97 1.28
N ALA A 124 -6.13 -4.67 0.18
CA ALA A 124 -7.02 -5.54 -0.60
C ALA A 124 -8.12 -4.82 -1.42
N GLY A 125 -8.29 -3.50 -1.28
CA GLY A 125 -9.30 -2.75 -2.03
C GLY A 125 -9.08 -2.79 -3.55
N ASP A 126 -7.84 -2.63 -4.01
CA ASP A 126 -7.49 -2.74 -5.43
C ASP A 126 -7.69 -4.16 -5.98
N GLU A 127 -7.25 -5.19 -5.24
CA GLU A 127 -7.33 -6.58 -5.66
C GLU A 127 -8.79 -7.07 -5.75
N ILE A 128 -9.62 -6.73 -4.76
CA ILE A 128 -11.02 -7.15 -4.68
C ILE A 128 -11.90 -6.41 -5.69
N CYS A 129 -11.65 -5.11 -5.89
CA CYS A 129 -12.49 -4.22 -6.69
C CYS A 129 -11.94 -3.94 -8.09
N VAL A 130 -10.96 -4.71 -8.58
CA VAL A 130 -10.38 -4.54 -9.93
C VAL A 130 -9.84 -3.11 -10.11
N GLY A 131 -9.02 -2.67 -9.16
CA GLY A 131 -8.62 -1.27 -9.02
C GLY A 131 -7.38 -0.85 -9.81
N TYR A 132 -6.52 -1.80 -10.17
CA TYR A 132 -5.37 -1.50 -11.03
C TYR A 132 -5.80 -1.35 -12.49
N SER A 133 -5.29 -0.33 -13.18
CA SER A 133 -5.62 -0.08 -14.59
C SER A 133 -5.31 -1.28 -15.49
N PHE A 134 -4.22 -1.99 -15.24
CA PHE A 134 -3.86 -3.19 -16.01
C PHE A 134 -4.86 -4.34 -15.81
N MET A 135 -5.56 -4.43 -14.68
CA MET A 135 -6.54 -5.49 -14.43
C MET A 135 -7.73 -5.36 -15.38
N LEU A 136 -8.17 -4.14 -15.69
CA LEU A 136 -9.30 -3.91 -16.60
C LEU A 136 -9.03 -4.40 -18.02
N ALA A 137 -7.75 -4.46 -18.42
CA ALA A 137 -7.33 -4.93 -19.73
C ALA A 137 -7.10 -6.46 -19.79
N LYS A 138 -7.28 -7.18 -18.67
CA LYS A 138 -6.98 -8.62 -18.55
C LYS A 138 -8.20 -9.48 -18.91
N PRO A 139 -7.98 -10.65 -19.55
CA PRO A 139 -9.02 -11.68 -19.64
C PRO A 139 -9.51 -12.12 -18.25
N ARG A 140 -10.74 -12.63 -18.19
CA ARG A 140 -11.40 -13.03 -16.94
C ARG A 140 -10.61 -14.10 -16.17
N GLU A 141 -10.01 -15.03 -16.88
CA GLU A 141 -9.24 -16.14 -16.33
C GLU A 141 -7.96 -15.62 -15.66
N GLU A 142 -7.36 -14.57 -16.20
CA GLU A 142 -6.21 -13.91 -15.58
C GLU A 142 -6.63 -13.07 -14.37
N LEU A 143 -7.78 -12.39 -14.43
CA LEU A 143 -8.34 -11.61 -13.32
C LEU A 143 -8.53 -12.47 -12.06
N ALA A 144 -9.04 -13.69 -12.22
CA ALA A 144 -9.23 -14.62 -11.10
C ALA A 144 -7.94 -14.85 -10.30
N ARG A 145 -6.76 -14.85 -10.94
CA ARG A 145 -5.47 -15.02 -10.27
C ARG A 145 -5.06 -13.80 -9.46
N TYR A 146 -5.42 -12.59 -9.89
CA TYR A 146 -5.18 -11.37 -9.11
C TYR A 146 -6.16 -11.22 -7.95
N MET A 147 -7.31 -11.90 -8.04
CA MET A 147 -8.35 -11.87 -7.03
C MET A 147 -8.25 -13.01 -6.00
N ASP A 148 -7.21 -13.85 -6.09
CA ASP A 148 -6.91 -14.95 -5.17
C ASP A 148 -6.19 -14.44 -3.92
N PRO A 149 -6.84 -14.44 -2.73
CA PRO A 149 -6.25 -13.92 -1.50
C PRO A 149 -4.97 -14.62 -1.07
N SER A 150 -4.77 -15.88 -1.46
CA SER A 150 -3.56 -16.65 -1.11
C SER A 150 -2.28 -16.08 -1.74
N ARG A 151 -2.43 -15.19 -2.72
CA ARG A 151 -1.31 -14.56 -3.45
C ARG A 151 -1.01 -13.14 -2.97
N TRP A 152 -1.88 -12.54 -2.17
CA TRP A 152 -1.74 -11.16 -1.74
C TRP A 152 -0.69 -11.03 -0.64
N TYR A 153 0.00 -9.91 -0.68
CA TYR A 153 0.95 -9.51 0.35
C TYR A 153 0.71 -8.02 0.62
N PHE A 154 0.60 -7.66 1.89
CA PHE A 154 0.43 -6.27 2.32
C PHE A 154 1.44 -6.00 3.42
N CYS A 155 2.38 -5.09 3.16
CA CYS A 155 3.43 -4.78 4.11
C CYS A 155 2.92 -4.14 5.40
N SER A 156 1.71 -3.55 5.40
CA SER A 156 1.09 -2.93 6.57
C SER A 156 1.15 -3.81 7.82
N PHE A 157 0.94 -5.12 7.69
CA PHE A 157 1.00 -6.08 8.81
C PHE A 157 2.41 -6.27 9.39
N ASP A 158 3.43 -6.36 8.53
CA ASP A 158 4.84 -6.46 8.96
C ASP A 158 5.29 -5.15 9.64
N LEU A 159 4.89 -4.01 9.07
CA LEU A 159 5.17 -2.69 9.62
C LEU A 159 4.48 -2.48 10.97
N ALA A 160 3.21 -2.89 11.09
CA ALA A 160 2.43 -2.82 12.32
C ALA A 160 3.11 -3.60 13.45
N LYS A 161 3.57 -4.82 13.15
CA LYS A 161 4.32 -5.66 14.07
C LYS A 161 5.63 -4.99 14.51
N ALA A 162 6.38 -4.39 13.58
CA ALA A 162 7.62 -3.69 13.89
C ALA A 162 7.39 -2.44 14.75
N LEU A 163 6.26 -1.75 14.55
CA LEU A 163 5.90 -0.52 15.27
C LEU A 163 5.19 -0.77 16.61
N GLY A 164 4.71 -1.99 16.86
CA GLY A 164 3.92 -2.32 18.05
C GLY A 164 2.51 -1.73 18.02
N VAL A 165 1.88 -1.66 16.85
CA VAL A 165 0.50 -1.17 16.65
C VAL A 165 -0.36 -2.27 16.00
N GLU A 166 -1.65 -2.34 16.28
CA GLU A 166 -2.56 -3.26 15.58
C GLU A 166 -2.97 -2.65 14.24
N VAL A 167 -2.95 -3.45 13.17
CA VAL A 167 -3.51 -3.06 11.87
C VAL A 167 -4.70 -3.94 11.52
N LYS A 168 -5.76 -3.29 11.01
CA LYS A 168 -6.91 -3.95 10.41
C LYS A 168 -7.05 -3.53 8.94
N ALA A 169 -7.41 -4.49 8.10
CA ALA A 169 -7.73 -4.23 6.69
C ALA A 169 -9.18 -4.66 6.43
N PRO A 170 -10.18 -3.76 6.56
CA PRO A 170 -11.59 -4.13 6.46
C PRO A 170 -11.96 -4.80 5.12
N PHE A 171 -11.31 -4.41 4.02
CA PHE A 171 -11.50 -5.07 2.73
C PHE A 171 -11.06 -6.54 2.75
N LEU A 172 -9.92 -6.82 3.39
CA LEU A 172 -9.41 -8.18 3.55
C LEU A 172 -10.33 -9.01 4.47
N GLU A 173 -10.81 -8.43 5.57
CA GLU A 173 -11.77 -9.09 6.47
C GLU A 173 -13.11 -9.40 5.77
N ALA A 174 -13.55 -8.52 4.86
CA ALA A 174 -14.75 -8.71 4.05
C ALA A 174 -14.52 -9.52 2.76
N ALA A 175 -13.30 -10.00 2.50
CA ALA A 175 -12.92 -10.54 1.19
C ALA A 175 -13.83 -11.67 0.71
N GLN A 176 -14.22 -12.60 1.58
CA GLN A 176 -15.10 -13.72 1.21
C GLN A 176 -16.42 -13.25 0.57
N HIS A 177 -17.03 -12.19 1.11
CA HIS A 177 -18.28 -11.63 0.60
C HIS A 177 -18.05 -10.75 -0.62
N LEU A 178 -16.99 -9.95 -0.61
CA LEU A 178 -16.73 -9.02 -1.71
C LEU A 178 -16.23 -9.74 -2.97
N LEU A 179 -15.54 -10.87 -2.82
CA LEU A 179 -15.10 -11.71 -3.94
C LEU A 179 -16.23 -12.49 -4.59
N SER A 180 -17.33 -12.77 -3.88
CA SER A 180 -18.50 -13.45 -4.48
C SER A 180 -19.31 -12.56 -5.42
N ILE A 181 -19.07 -11.24 -5.41
CA ILE A 181 -19.69 -10.32 -6.37
C ILE A 181 -19.14 -10.63 -7.78
N PRO A 182 -20.01 -10.83 -8.79
CA PRO A 182 -19.60 -11.11 -10.15
C PRO A 182 -18.62 -10.07 -10.70
N ILE A 183 -17.60 -10.54 -11.45
CA ILE A 183 -16.56 -9.67 -12.02
C ILE A 183 -17.18 -8.65 -12.99
N GLU A 184 -18.23 -9.05 -13.72
CA GLU A 184 -18.96 -8.21 -14.66
C GLU A 184 -19.56 -6.98 -13.97
N GLU A 185 -20.09 -7.15 -12.75
CA GLU A 185 -20.61 -6.03 -11.97
C GLU A 185 -19.48 -5.12 -11.46
N LYS A 186 -18.30 -5.70 -11.15
CA LYS A 186 -17.11 -4.94 -10.75
C LYS A 186 -16.50 -4.10 -11.87
N THR A 187 -16.74 -4.45 -13.14
CA THR A 187 -16.15 -3.79 -14.31
C THR A 187 -17.16 -3.09 -15.22
N LYS A 188 -18.46 -3.15 -14.91
CA LYS A 188 -19.58 -2.70 -15.74
C LYS A 188 -19.49 -1.27 -16.28
N CYS A 189 -18.93 -0.33 -15.52
CA CYS A 189 -18.78 1.07 -15.94
C CYS A 189 -17.47 1.37 -16.68
N GLY A 190 -16.67 0.34 -17.02
CA GLY A 190 -15.41 0.51 -17.74
C GLY A 190 -14.28 1.16 -16.92
N LEU A 191 -14.51 1.41 -15.63
CA LEU A 191 -13.54 2.00 -14.71
C LEU A 191 -13.20 1.04 -13.58
N GLY A 192 -11.95 1.07 -13.15
CA GLY A 192 -11.49 0.30 -11.99
C GLY A 192 -12.20 0.75 -10.73
N LYS A 193 -12.51 -0.19 -9.84
CA LYS A 193 -13.31 0.03 -8.63
C LYS A 193 -14.73 0.53 -8.93
N CYS A 194 -15.35 0.06 -10.01
CA CYS A 194 -16.63 0.56 -10.51
C CYS A 194 -17.70 0.70 -9.41
N LEU A 195 -17.95 -0.39 -8.68
CA LEU A 195 -18.94 -0.43 -7.59
C LEU A 195 -18.59 0.53 -6.45
N LEU A 196 -17.30 0.66 -6.12
CA LEU A 196 -16.84 1.56 -5.07
C LEU A 196 -17.02 3.03 -5.47
N ARG A 197 -16.79 3.35 -6.75
CA ARG A 197 -17.07 4.69 -7.30
C ARG A 197 -18.54 5.05 -7.18
N GLN A 198 -19.43 4.10 -7.50
CA GLN A 198 -20.87 4.29 -7.37
C GLN A 198 -21.29 4.52 -5.92
N GLU A 199 -20.78 3.73 -4.97
CA GLU A 199 -21.12 3.91 -3.55
C GLU A 199 -20.57 5.20 -2.93
N LEU A 200 -19.42 5.69 -3.42
CA LEU A 200 -18.80 6.92 -2.92
C LEU A 200 -19.30 8.19 -3.62
N GLY A 201 -20.04 8.07 -4.73
CA GLY A 201 -20.55 9.20 -5.51
C GLY A 201 -19.44 10.16 -5.94
N ASP A 202 -19.57 11.43 -5.57
CA ASP A 202 -18.57 12.48 -5.87
C ASP A 202 -17.18 12.16 -5.33
N LEU A 203 -17.08 11.57 -4.13
CA LEU A 203 -15.79 11.16 -3.54
C LEU A 203 -15.14 10.01 -4.32
N GLY A 204 -15.91 9.34 -5.19
CA GLY A 204 -15.47 8.26 -6.07
C GLY A 204 -14.92 8.71 -7.42
N GLN A 205 -14.90 10.01 -7.75
CA GLN A 205 -14.54 10.48 -9.11
C GLN A 205 -13.03 10.62 -9.36
N ARG A 206 -12.21 10.49 -8.32
CA ARG A 206 -10.75 10.63 -8.42
C ARG A 206 -10.10 9.51 -9.25
N ARG A 207 -9.02 9.85 -9.97
CA ARG A 207 -8.11 8.87 -10.60
C ARG A 207 -7.28 8.11 -9.55
N LYS A 208 -7.06 6.81 -9.77
CA LYS A 208 -6.17 6.00 -8.94
C LYS A 208 -4.70 6.37 -9.18
N ASP A 209 -4.01 6.71 -8.10
CA ASP A 209 -2.56 6.88 -8.06
C ASP A 209 -1.93 5.81 -7.15
N PRO A 210 -0.74 5.27 -7.48
CA PRO A 210 0.07 4.51 -6.52
C PRO A 210 0.41 5.38 -5.29
N ALA A 211 0.64 4.74 -4.13
CA ALA A 211 0.92 5.47 -2.89
C ALA A 211 2.17 6.37 -3.01
N GLU A 212 3.21 5.91 -3.71
CA GLU A 212 4.42 6.69 -3.99
C GLU A 212 4.16 7.97 -4.82
N VAL A 213 3.12 7.96 -5.68
CA VAL A 213 2.73 9.13 -6.47
C VAL A 213 1.84 10.04 -5.64
N GLY A 214 0.84 9.48 -4.97
CA GLY A 214 -0.10 10.20 -4.12
C GLY A 214 0.57 10.94 -2.95
N SER A 215 1.64 10.37 -2.40
CA SER A 215 2.42 10.99 -1.31
C SER A 215 3.64 11.79 -1.78
N GLY A 216 4.02 11.68 -3.05
CA GLY A 216 5.26 12.29 -3.57
C GLY A 216 6.54 11.48 -3.32
N PHE A 217 6.45 10.33 -2.65
CA PHE A 217 7.58 9.45 -2.33
C PHE A 217 8.27 8.86 -3.57
N ARG A 218 7.71 9.00 -4.77
CA ARG A 218 8.38 8.70 -6.03
C ARG A 218 9.72 9.43 -6.17
N ALA A 219 9.90 10.59 -5.53
CA ALA A 219 11.20 11.28 -5.50
C ALA A 219 12.31 10.45 -4.82
N LEU A 220 11.97 9.49 -3.95
CA LEU A 220 12.95 8.62 -3.29
C LEU A 220 13.73 7.76 -4.27
N TYR A 221 13.16 7.35 -5.41
CA TYR A 221 13.90 6.53 -6.38
C TYR A 221 15.19 7.20 -6.82
N LYS A 222 15.17 8.52 -7.07
CA LYS A 222 16.37 9.26 -7.46
C LYS A 222 17.40 9.29 -6.33
N ALA A 223 16.97 9.59 -5.10
CA ALA A 223 17.84 9.62 -3.94
C ALA A 223 18.47 8.24 -3.65
N LEU A 224 17.67 7.17 -3.70
CA LEU A 224 18.12 5.80 -3.51
C LEU A 224 19.09 5.34 -4.61
N GLU A 225 18.87 5.76 -5.86
CA GLU A 225 19.81 5.50 -6.95
C GLU A 225 21.16 6.20 -6.71
N GLU A 226 21.14 7.49 -6.36
CA GLU A 226 22.36 8.26 -6.07
C GLU A 226 23.17 7.65 -4.92
N LEU A 227 22.50 7.23 -3.85
CA LEU A 227 23.11 6.51 -2.74
C LEU A 227 23.64 5.13 -3.18
N GLY A 228 22.91 4.45 -4.06
CA GLY A 228 23.29 3.14 -4.61
C GLY A 228 24.61 3.16 -5.35
N ARG A 229 24.96 4.25 -6.03
CA ARG A 229 26.23 4.39 -6.79
C ARG A 229 27.46 4.23 -5.91
N ARG A 230 27.37 4.57 -4.63
CA ARG A 230 28.48 4.50 -3.65
C ARG A 230 28.39 3.27 -2.74
N ALA A 231 27.31 2.49 -2.85
CA ALA A 231 27.07 1.37 -1.97
C ALA A 231 27.91 0.14 -2.35
N GLU A 232 28.59 -0.43 -1.36
CA GLU A 232 29.28 -1.71 -1.47
C GLU A 232 28.28 -2.86 -1.36
N VAL A 233 28.26 -3.72 -2.38
CA VAL A 233 27.35 -4.86 -2.50
C VAL A 233 28.06 -6.05 -3.17
N ASP A 234 27.69 -7.26 -2.79
CA ASP A 234 28.17 -8.54 -3.34
C ASP A 234 27.23 -9.14 -4.41
N LEU A 235 26.24 -8.37 -4.89
CA LEU A 235 25.31 -8.76 -5.94
C LEU A 235 25.34 -7.79 -7.12
N HIS A 236 25.02 -8.28 -8.31
CA HIS A 236 24.85 -7.48 -9.52
C HIS A 236 23.49 -6.76 -9.52
N LEU A 237 23.36 -5.79 -8.60
CA LEU A 237 22.21 -4.91 -8.49
C LEU A 237 22.57 -3.51 -9.00
N ASP A 238 21.59 -2.86 -9.62
CA ASP A 238 21.65 -1.49 -10.10
C ASP A 238 20.55 -0.65 -9.45
N GLY A 239 20.61 0.66 -9.71
CA GLY A 239 19.57 1.59 -9.30
C GLY A 239 19.29 1.60 -7.79
N PRO A 240 18.04 1.88 -7.39
CA PRO A 240 17.63 1.89 -5.99
C PRO A 240 17.81 0.55 -5.28
N ALA A 241 17.62 -0.57 -6.00
CA ALA A 241 17.73 -1.91 -5.40
C ALA A 241 19.12 -2.17 -4.82
N ARG A 242 20.17 -1.57 -5.40
CA ARG A 242 21.54 -1.63 -4.89
C ARG A 242 21.66 -1.03 -3.48
N TYR A 243 21.13 0.16 -3.26
CA TYR A 243 21.19 0.80 -1.94
C TYR A 243 20.32 0.07 -0.92
N LEU A 244 19.11 -0.35 -1.32
CA LEU A 244 18.24 -1.13 -0.44
C LEU A 244 18.87 -2.46 -0.02
N TYR A 245 19.58 -3.12 -0.93
CA TYR A 245 20.34 -4.33 -0.60
C TYR A 245 21.50 -4.05 0.35
N HIS A 246 22.19 -2.91 0.20
CA HIS A 246 23.21 -2.49 1.14
C HIS A 246 22.65 -2.32 2.56
N ILE A 247 21.49 -1.65 2.71
CA ILE A 247 20.78 -1.56 3.99
C ILE A 247 20.43 -2.97 4.51
N TYR A 248 19.84 -3.80 3.66
CA TYR A 248 19.43 -5.17 3.99
C TYR A 248 20.59 -5.99 4.55
N ARG A 249 21.78 -5.91 3.92
CA ARG A 249 22.99 -6.61 4.37
C ARG A 249 23.55 -6.05 5.66
N ARG A 250 23.58 -4.72 5.83
CA ARG A 250 24.03 -4.08 7.08
C ARG A 250 23.11 -4.40 8.26
N ALA A 251 21.84 -4.69 8.01
CA ALA A 251 20.91 -5.19 9.03
C ALA A 251 21.13 -6.67 9.39
N GLY A 252 22.14 -7.34 8.81
CA GLY A 252 22.44 -8.75 9.06
C GLY A 252 21.44 -9.72 8.44
N LEU A 253 20.62 -9.27 7.50
CA LEU A 253 19.57 -10.09 6.90
C LEU A 253 20.15 -11.00 5.79
N THR A 254 19.54 -12.18 5.67
CA THR A 254 19.86 -13.18 4.64
C THR A 254 18.57 -13.81 4.12
N TYR A 255 18.60 -14.28 2.87
CA TYR A 255 17.50 -14.98 2.24
C TYR A 255 18.01 -16.21 1.46
N PRO A 256 17.18 -17.26 1.30
CA PRO A 256 17.57 -18.45 0.57
C PRO A 256 17.73 -18.16 -0.93
N LYS A 257 18.76 -18.75 -1.54
CA LYS A 257 18.90 -18.78 -3.01
C LYS A 257 18.06 -19.92 -3.57
N ALA A 258 17.36 -19.65 -4.67
CA ALA A 258 16.49 -20.62 -5.30
C ALA A 258 17.30 -21.63 -6.13
N ARG A 259 16.92 -22.91 -6.04
CA ARG A 259 17.49 -23.97 -6.90
C ARG A 259 16.81 -24.04 -8.26
N ARG A 260 15.52 -23.69 -8.32
CA ARG A 260 14.70 -23.66 -9.53
C ARG A 260 14.26 -22.21 -9.76
N ASN A 261 14.25 -21.78 -11.02
CA ASN A 261 13.83 -20.44 -11.42
C ASN A 261 14.51 -19.27 -10.65
N PRO A 262 15.86 -19.25 -10.50
CA PRO A 262 16.53 -18.19 -9.75
C PRO A 262 16.52 -16.86 -10.52
N CYS A 263 16.31 -15.77 -9.79
CA CYS A 263 16.45 -14.41 -10.29
C CYS A 263 17.89 -14.18 -10.76
N PRO A 264 18.13 -13.69 -12.00
CA PRO A 264 19.48 -13.50 -12.51
C PRO A 264 20.28 -12.41 -11.75
N ARG A 265 19.59 -11.52 -11.03
CA ARG A 265 20.23 -10.43 -10.29
C ARG A 265 20.57 -10.79 -8.86
N CYS A 266 19.65 -11.45 -8.16
CA CYS A 266 19.78 -11.69 -6.73
C CYS A 266 19.67 -13.17 -6.33
N GLY A 267 19.33 -14.07 -7.25
CA GLY A 267 19.21 -15.51 -7.00
C GLY A 267 18.01 -15.94 -6.13
N ALA A 268 17.12 -15.03 -5.75
CA ALA A 268 15.84 -15.39 -5.12
C ALA A 268 14.90 -16.05 -6.14
N GLU A 269 13.90 -16.80 -5.68
CA GLU A 269 12.95 -17.46 -6.57
C GLU A 269 12.09 -16.42 -7.32
N LEU A 270 11.95 -16.59 -8.63
CA LEU A 270 11.02 -15.81 -9.44
C LEU A 270 9.61 -16.42 -9.36
N ASP A 271 8.60 -15.55 -9.40
CA ASP A 271 7.21 -15.98 -9.55
C ASP A 271 6.90 -16.49 -10.97
N ASP A 272 5.65 -16.90 -11.18
CA ASP A 272 5.15 -17.41 -12.45
C ASP A 272 5.22 -16.41 -13.62
N LYS A 273 5.41 -15.12 -13.34
CA LYS A 273 5.55 -14.05 -14.33
C LYS A 273 6.98 -13.57 -14.50
N ARG A 274 7.96 -14.32 -13.96
CA ARG A 274 9.37 -13.93 -13.95
C ARG A 274 9.62 -12.63 -13.19
N TYR A 275 8.80 -12.34 -12.18
CA TYR A 275 9.00 -11.23 -11.25
C TYR A 275 9.72 -11.70 -9.98
N CYS A 276 10.67 -10.90 -9.49
CA CYS A 276 11.40 -11.17 -8.26
C CYS A 276 10.86 -10.29 -7.13
N LYS A 277 10.18 -10.88 -6.15
CA LYS A 277 9.70 -10.15 -4.97
C LYS A 277 10.83 -9.54 -4.15
N MET A 278 12.02 -10.15 -4.13
CA MET A 278 13.17 -9.67 -3.33
C MET A 278 13.77 -8.38 -3.86
N CYS A 279 14.01 -8.27 -5.17
CA CYS A 279 14.76 -7.16 -5.76
C CYS A 279 13.99 -6.36 -6.82
N GLY A 280 12.75 -6.76 -7.15
CA GLY A 280 11.92 -6.09 -8.15
C GLY A 280 12.27 -6.40 -9.61
N TYR A 281 13.20 -7.32 -9.88
CA TYR A 281 13.51 -7.77 -11.25
C TYR A 281 12.26 -8.29 -11.97
N TYR A 282 12.06 -7.93 -13.23
CA TYR A 282 10.98 -8.45 -14.08
C TYR A 282 11.54 -8.91 -15.44
N GLY A 283 11.49 -10.21 -15.71
CA GLY A 283 12.09 -10.83 -16.90
C GLY A 283 11.20 -10.87 -18.15
N GLY A 284 10.29 -9.90 -18.30
CA GLY A 284 9.27 -9.87 -19.36
C GLY A 284 9.24 -8.58 -20.17
N GLY A 285 10.39 -7.90 -20.31
CA GLY A 285 10.59 -6.79 -21.26
C GLY A 285 11.18 -7.29 -22.57
#